data_AF-A0A8T4XAZ9-F1
#
_entry.id   AF-A0A8T4XAZ9-F1
#
_cell.length_a   1.000
_cell.length_b   1.000
_cell.length_c   1.000
_cell.angle_alpha   90.00
_cell.angle_beta   90.00
_cell.angle_gamma   90.00
#
_symmetry.space_group_name_H-M   'P 1'
#
loop_
_entity.id
_entity.type
_entity.pdbx_description
1 polymer ?
#
loop_
_entity_poly.entity_id
_entity_poly.type
_entity_poly.pdbx_seq_one_letter_code
_entity_poly.pdbx_strand_id
1 'polypeptide(L)'
;MDFTASLKLIHANFFFVDIVGLSDTSMSTKTQIKKIETLNKCISECHAFKSVPLESLLMLPTGDGCCLGFLQGPELPLLLAIELHHKLNEYNKAKIPSETIRVRIGLHSGNCFLVNDLLGNRNTWGPGIIYARRVMDFGDDAHILMSPSMAEDLRSLSDEYRHIIRPVHDVVLKHGQTMLLYSVYGDGFGNKKHPEKGASIRSKYGEEVINLQKTTLYPSIHVELTVIDPKKMLVQHKRTYEVVNTSQEPIKTVLHGIAMDVNKEDINELNIQVYDEKHRECKITSINVDKPDCKEFTTEFSEPITKGDSGKSYTLIYEVEEPERYFENAFLIDCQHCVLSFKYPTGCGIKQPEFYNISQESETKTKSDLIPTIEKETNFEVIKWDMYDLLKGKTFRIEW
;
A
#
# COMPACT_ATOMS: atom_id res chain seq x y z
N MET A 1 2.68 38.40 -19.27
CA MET A 1 1.68 38.06 -18.24
C MET A 1 2.14 38.71 -16.96
N ASP A 2 1.40 39.69 -16.48
CA ASP A 2 1.69 40.37 -15.22
C ASP A 2 1.15 39.49 -14.08
N PHE A 3 2.03 38.82 -13.34
CA PHE A 3 1.68 37.92 -12.21
C PHE A 3 1.35 38.71 -10.92
N THR A 4 1.01 39.99 -11.03
CA THR A 4 1.09 41.00 -9.96
C THR A 4 -0.26 41.48 -9.44
N ALA A 5 -1.32 40.66 -9.56
CA ALA A 5 -2.33 40.65 -8.49
C ALA A 5 -1.76 39.75 -7.40
N SER A 6 -1.42 40.32 -6.23
CA SER A 6 -0.64 39.72 -5.13
C SER A 6 -1.31 38.47 -4.50
N LEU A 7 -1.45 37.39 -5.26
CA LEU A 7 -1.89 36.10 -4.76
C LEU A 7 -0.76 35.51 -3.93
N LYS A 8 -0.94 35.49 -2.61
CA LYS A 8 0.05 34.92 -1.69
C LYS A 8 0.00 33.40 -1.78
N LEU A 9 0.97 32.83 -2.50
CA LEU A 9 1.23 31.39 -2.53
C LEU A 9 1.66 30.93 -1.13
N ILE A 10 1.03 29.85 -0.65
CA ILE A 10 1.37 29.19 0.60
C ILE A 10 1.38 27.67 0.40
N HIS A 11 2.08 26.99 1.29
CA HIS A 11 1.98 25.55 1.46
C HIS A 11 1.15 25.26 2.72
N ALA A 12 0.21 24.32 2.65
CA ALA A 12 -0.63 23.95 3.77
C ALA A 12 -0.89 22.44 3.81
N ASN A 13 -1.13 21.94 5.01
CA ASN A 13 -1.46 20.54 5.29
C ASN A 13 -2.95 20.46 5.58
N PHE A 14 -3.71 19.81 4.71
CA PHE A 14 -5.17 19.83 4.73
C PHE A 14 -5.76 18.62 5.43
N PHE A 15 -6.79 18.88 6.22
CA PHE A 15 -7.72 17.95 6.80
C PHE A 15 -9.11 18.23 6.21
N PHE A 16 -9.63 17.33 5.39
CA PHE A 16 -11.01 17.37 4.91
C PHE A 16 -11.84 16.32 5.63
N VAL A 17 -13.06 16.68 6.03
CA VAL A 17 -14.01 15.74 6.64
C VAL A 17 -15.42 16.01 6.14
N ASP A 18 -16.18 14.94 5.89
CA ASP A 18 -17.63 14.97 5.64
C ASP A 18 -18.31 13.92 6.54
N ILE A 19 -19.59 14.16 6.88
CA ILE A 19 -20.44 13.16 7.53
C ILE A 19 -21.01 12.21 6.48
N VAL A 20 -20.75 10.92 6.63
CA VAL A 20 -21.21 9.87 5.71
C VAL A 20 -22.74 9.75 5.77
N GLY A 21 -23.39 9.92 4.62
CA GLY A 21 -24.84 9.77 4.46
C GLY A 21 -25.67 10.91 5.06
N LEU A 22 -25.10 12.09 5.33
CA LEU A 22 -25.87 13.20 5.92
C LEU A 22 -27.00 13.68 5.01
N SER A 23 -26.80 13.63 3.69
CA SER A 23 -27.76 14.05 2.67
C SER A 23 -28.92 13.07 2.44
N ASP A 24 -29.02 11.99 3.23
CA ASP A 24 -30.16 11.08 3.20
C ASP A 24 -31.47 11.82 3.50
N THR A 25 -32.40 11.80 2.53
CA THR A 25 -33.68 12.51 2.59
C THR A 25 -34.65 11.90 3.61
N SER A 26 -34.40 10.69 4.09
CA SER A 26 -35.13 10.09 5.20
C SER A 26 -34.74 10.68 6.56
N MET A 27 -33.59 11.36 6.65
CA MET A 27 -33.12 12.01 7.87
C MET A 27 -33.75 13.41 8.02
N SER A 28 -34.31 13.69 9.19
CA SER A 28 -34.84 15.04 9.47
C SER A 28 -33.73 16.10 9.43
N THR A 29 -34.04 17.30 8.93
CA THR A 29 -33.09 18.42 8.92
C THR A 29 -32.57 18.77 10.32
N LYS A 30 -33.40 18.63 11.36
CA LYS A 30 -32.97 18.83 12.75
C LYS A 30 -31.89 17.82 13.18
N THR A 31 -32.03 16.56 12.74
CA THR A 31 -31.02 15.53 12.97
C THR A 31 -29.74 15.85 12.21
N GLN A 32 -29.84 16.29 10.94
CA GLN A 32 -28.67 16.68 10.14
C GLN A 32 -27.89 17.82 10.81
N ILE A 33 -28.57 18.89 11.24
CA ILE A 33 -27.96 20.01 11.96
C ILE A 33 -27.26 19.55 13.25
N LYS A 34 -27.94 18.72 14.06
CA LYS A 34 -27.37 18.18 15.31
C LYS A 34 -26.08 17.39 15.06
N LYS A 35 -26.01 16.63 13.96
CA LYS A 35 -24.80 15.89 13.58
C LYS A 35 -23.66 16.83 13.19
N ILE A 36 -23.94 17.89 12.42
CA ILE A 36 -22.95 18.92 12.05
C ILE A 36 -22.43 19.64 13.29
N GLU A 37 -23.32 20.10 14.18
CA GLU A 37 -22.93 20.78 15.43
C GLU A 37 -22.07 19.87 16.32
N THR A 38 -22.41 18.59 16.40
CA THR A 38 -21.65 17.61 17.18
C THR A 38 -20.28 17.35 16.56
N LEU A 39 -20.18 17.23 15.23
CA LEU A 39 -18.90 17.11 14.53
C LEU A 39 -18.01 18.33 14.84
N ASN A 40 -18.53 19.54 14.66
CA ASN A 40 -17.80 20.78 14.93
C ASN A 40 -17.34 20.85 16.39
N LYS A 41 -18.20 20.46 17.34
CA LYS A 41 -17.83 20.38 18.75
C LYS A 41 -16.69 19.40 18.98
N CYS A 42 -16.76 18.18 18.42
CA CYS A 42 -15.72 17.18 18.58
C CYS A 42 -14.37 17.68 18.05
N ILE A 43 -14.36 18.28 16.85
CA ILE A 43 -13.17 18.89 16.24
C ILE A 43 -12.61 20.01 17.15
N SER A 44 -13.47 20.92 17.63
CA SER A 44 -13.04 22.04 18.48
C SER A 44 -12.43 21.60 19.81
N GLU A 45 -12.74 20.39 20.27
CA GLU A 45 -12.23 19.82 21.50
C GLU A 45 -10.91 19.06 21.34
N CYS A 46 -10.54 18.68 20.11
CA CYS A 46 -9.30 17.99 19.78
C CYS A 46 -8.08 18.86 20.16
N HIS A 47 -7.05 18.23 20.70
CA HIS A 47 -5.79 18.88 21.06
C HIS A 47 -5.08 19.42 19.81
N ALA A 48 -5.00 18.64 18.73
CA ALA A 48 -4.38 19.07 17.47
C ALA A 48 -5.02 20.34 16.88
N PHE A 49 -6.32 20.55 17.11
CA PHE A 49 -7.01 21.78 16.72
C PHE A 49 -6.67 22.94 17.66
N LYS A 50 -6.72 22.71 18.99
CA LYS A 50 -6.46 23.73 20.01
C LYS A 50 -5.02 24.20 20.09
N SER A 51 -4.06 23.35 19.69
CA SER A 51 -2.63 23.66 19.72
C SER A 51 -2.21 24.67 18.65
N VAL A 52 -3.12 25.06 17.75
CA VAL A 52 -2.84 25.94 16.62
C VAL A 52 -3.61 27.27 16.80
N PRO A 53 -2.92 28.43 16.73
CA PRO A 53 -3.61 29.71 16.75
C PRO A 53 -4.56 29.86 15.55
N LEU A 54 -5.76 30.39 15.78
CA LEU A 54 -6.81 30.49 14.76
C LEU A 54 -6.36 31.29 13.53
N GLU A 55 -5.54 32.32 13.71
CA GLU A 55 -4.94 33.12 12.63
C GLU A 55 -4.01 32.34 11.70
N SER A 56 -3.51 31.20 12.18
CA SER A 56 -2.63 30.28 11.46
C SER A 56 -3.37 29.08 10.88
N LEU A 57 -4.68 29.01 11.03
CA LEU A 57 -5.55 27.96 10.51
C LEU A 57 -6.39 28.49 9.35
N LEU A 58 -6.41 27.75 8.25
CA LEU A 58 -7.34 27.97 7.15
C LEU A 58 -8.61 27.17 7.45
N MET A 59 -9.78 27.81 7.47
CA MET A 59 -11.03 27.14 7.80
C MET A 59 -12.07 27.39 6.72
N LEU A 60 -12.58 26.31 6.12
CA LEU A 60 -13.55 26.37 5.04
C LEU A 60 -14.69 25.38 5.30
N PRO A 61 -15.89 25.86 5.67
CA PRO A 61 -17.05 24.98 5.81
C PRO A 61 -17.46 24.43 4.44
N THR A 62 -17.81 23.14 4.38
CA THR A 62 -18.24 22.46 3.15
C THR A 62 -19.72 22.09 3.15
N GLY A 63 -20.44 22.37 4.24
CA GLY A 63 -21.85 22.04 4.43
C GLY A 63 -22.02 21.01 5.54
N ASP A 64 -21.84 19.74 5.21
CA ASP A 64 -21.90 18.59 6.11
C ASP A 64 -20.56 18.25 6.79
N GLY A 65 -19.59 19.14 6.64
CA GLY A 65 -18.22 18.96 7.11
C GLY A 65 -17.40 20.24 7.00
N CYS A 66 -16.08 20.09 6.99
CA CYS A 66 -15.16 21.21 6.84
C CYS A 66 -13.81 20.80 6.26
N CYS A 67 -13.10 21.79 5.75
CA CYS A 67 -11.69 21.74 5.46
C CYS A 67 -10.92 22.63 6.42
N LEU A 68 -9.87 22.06 7.03
CA LEU A 68 -8.90 22.76 7.84
C LEU A 68 -7.52 22.68 7.18
N GLY A 69 -6.81 23.80 7.06
CA GLY A 69 -5.46 23.87 6.53
C GLY A 69 -4.48 24.36 7.58
N PHE A 70 -3.49 23.52 7.92
CA PHE A 70 -2.44 23.79 8.89
C PHE A 70 -1.16 24.27 8.20
N LEU A 71 -0.56 25.36 8.68
CA LEU A 71 0.66 25.94 8.12
C LEU A 71 1.95 25.40 8.78
N GLN A 72 1.83 24.69 9.90
CA GLN A 72 2.97 24.25 10.71
C GLN A 72 3.58 22.94 10.19
N GLY A 73 2.78 21.88 10.08
CA GLY A 73 3.31 20.57 9.67
C GLY A 73 2.24 19.50 9.36
N PRO A 74 2.63 18.43 8.66
CA PRO A 74 1.72 17.37 8.19
C PRO A 74 1.19 16.45 9.29
N GLU A 75 1.83 16.42 10.47
CA GLU A 75 1.35 15.62 11.61
C GLU A 75 0.03 16.14 12.20
N LEU A 76 -0.20 17.46 12.19
CA LEU A 76 -1.41 18.06 12.76
C LEU A 76 -2.73 17.55 12.15
N PRO A 77 -2.92 17.52 10.83
CA PRO A 77 -4.12 16.95 10.24
C PRO A 77 -4.26 15.43 10.50
N LEU A 78 -3.15 14.69 10.60
CA LEU A 78 -3.16 13.27 10.98
C LEU A 78 -3.65 13.09 12.43
N LEU A 79 -3.05 13.81 13.38
CA LEU A 79 -3.43 13.75 14.80
C LEU A 79 -4.88 14.17 15.00
N LEU A 80 -5.32 15.23 14.30
CA LEU A 80 -6.72 15.66 14.34
C LEU A 80 -7.67 14.54 13.88
N ALA A 81 -7.32 13.81 12.82
CA ALA A 81 -8.14 12.71 12.32
C ALA A 81 -8.27 11.57 13.33
N ILE A 82 -7.16 11.18 13.95
CA ILE A 82 -7.11 10.13 14.98
C ILE A 82 -7.92 10.55 16.22
N GLU A 83 -7.66 11.75 16.75
CA GLU A 83 -8.37 12.29 17.91
C GLU A 83 -9.88 12.42 17.67
N LEU A 84 -10.27 12.86 16.47
CA LEU A 84 -11.68 12.97 16.08
C LEU A 84 -12.36 11.60 16.06
N HIS A 85 -11.72 10.58 15.49
CA HIS A 85 -12.26 9.21 15.50
C HIS A 85 -12.45 8.67 16.91
N HIS A 86 -11.48 8.84 17.81
CA HIS A 86 -11.65 8.43 19.21
C HIS A 86 -12.83 9.15 19.88
N LYS A 87 -12.96 10.47 19.70
CA LYS A 87 -14.08 11.25 20.25
C LYS A 87 -15.43 10.80 19.70
N LEU A 88 -15.52 10.58 18.38
CA LEU A 88 -16.75 10.12 17.74
C LEU A 88 -17.10 8.70 18.17
N ASN A 89 -16.12 7.82 18.36
CA ASN A 89 -16.33 6.48 18.89
C ASN A 89 -16.90 6.50 20.30
N GLU A 90 -16.35 7.32 21.21
CA GLU A 90 -16.93 7.51 22.55
C GLU A 90 -18.34 8.10 22.49
N TYR A 91 -18.56 9.11 21.64
CA TYR A 91 -19.89 9.70 21.44
C TYR A 91 -20.89 8.64 20.95
N ASN A 92 -20.52 7.81 19.97
CA ASN A 92 -21.38 6.84 19.33
C ASN A 92 -21.79 5.68 20.24
N LYS A 93 -20.95 5.28 21.21
CA LYS A 93 -21.27 4.21 22.18
C LYS A 93 -22.59 4.43 22.92
N ALA A 94 -22.94 5.70 23.18
CA ALA A 94 -24.15 6.07 23.91
C ALA A 94 -25.33 6.47 22.99
N LYS A 95 -25.26 6.15 21.69
CA LYS A 95 -26.24 6.59 20.68
C LYS A 95 -26.85 5.40 19.94
N ILE A 96 -28.12 5.56 19.57
CA ILE A 96 -28.77 4.64 18.63
C ILE A 96 -28.17 4.83 17.22
N PRO A 97 -28.20 3.81 16.35
CA PRO A 97 -27.55 3.85 15.03
C PRO A 97 -27.89 5.11 14.19
N SER A 98 -29.16 5.54 14.19
CA SER A 98 -29.61 6.73 13.45
C SER A 98 -29.03 8.05 13.99
N GLU A 99 -28.59 8.10 15.25
CA GLU A 99 -27.94 9.26 15.86
C GLU A 99 -26.41 9.22 15.78
N THR A 100 -25.80 8.07 15.43
CA THR A 100 -24.34 7.96 15.32
C THR A 100 -23.77 8.85 14.22
N ILE A 101 -22.58 9.38 14.46
CA ILE A 101 -21.87 10.23 13.50
C ILE A 101 -20.72 9.42 12.95
N ARG A 102 -20.72 9.28 11.63
CA ARG A 102 -19.74 8.53 10.86
C ARG A 102 -19.13 9.49 9.87
N VAL A 103 -17.81 9.49 9.79
CA VAL A 103 -17.08 10.45 8.97
C VAL A 103 -16.16 9.74 8.01
N ARG A 104 -15.85 10.44 6.92
CA ARG A 104 -14.74 10.12 6.02
C ARG A 104 -13.80 11.30 5.99
N ILE A 105 -12.51 11.03 6.00
CA ILE A 105 -11.48 12.04 6.13
C ILE A 105 -10.48 11.90 4.97
N GLY A 106 -10.05 13.02 4.41
CA GLY A 106 -8.99 13.07 3.40
C GLY A 106 -7.87 14.02 3.80
N LEU A 107 -6.63 13.54 3.70
CA LEU A 107 -5.43 14.23 4.13
C LEU A 107 -4.48 14.45 2.94
N HIS A 108 -3.98 15.66 2.79
CA HIS A 108 -2.97 15.99 1.78
C HIS A 108 -2.22 17.28 2.12
N SER A 109 -0.94 17.34 1.81
CA SER A 109 -0.11 18.55 1.90
C SER A 109 0.19 19.10 0.53
N GLY A 110 -0.08 20.39 0.30
CA GLY A 110 0.09 20.98 -1.01
C GLY A 110 -0.02 22.49 -1.07
N ASN A 111 0.34 23.02 -2.24
CA ASN A 111 0.35 24.46 -2.49
C ASN A 111 -1.05 24.98 -2.79
N CYS A 112 -1.35 26.17 -2.27
CA CYS A 112 -2.56 26.92 -2.57
C CYS A 112 -2.32 28.43 -2.49
N PHE A 113 -3.25 29.21 -3.01
CA PHE A 113 -3.23 30.66 -2.91
C PHE A 113 -4.22 31.14 -1.86
N LEU A 114 -3.81 32.12 -1.06
CA LEU A 114 -4.76 32.89 -0.27
C LEU A 114 -5.60 33.78 -1.20
N VAL A 115 -6.91 33.70 -1.04
CA VAL A 115 -7.89 34.52 -1.74
C VAL A 115 -8.84 35.12 -0.72
N ASN A 116 -9.50 36.22 -1.04
CA ASN A 116 -10.56 36.77 -0.20
C ASN A 116 -11.91 36.39 -0.78
N ASP A 117 -12.87 36.05 0.08
CA ASP A 117 -14.26 35.88 -0.33
C ASP A 117 -14.94 37.24 -0.61
N LEU A 118 -16.23 37.21 -0.96
CA LEU A 118 -17.02 38.41 -1.24
C LEU A 118 -17.14 39.37 -0.05
N LEU A 119 -16.90 38.88 1.17
CA LEU A 119 -16.96 39.66 2.42
C LEU A 119 -15.57 40.06 2.92
N GLY A 120 -14.51 39.76 2.16
CA GLY A 120 -13.13 40.05 2.55
C GLY A 120 -12.53 39.05 3.55
N ASN A 121 -13.21 37.95 3.87
CA ASN A 121 -12.66 36.92 4.73
C ASN A 121 -11.58 36.13 3.99
N ARG A 122 -10.55 35.72 4.73
CA ARG A 122 -9.46 34.89 4.21
C ARG A 122 -9.98 33.51 3.83
N ASN A 123 -9.73 33.12 2.59
CA ASN A 123 -10.10 31.85 1.98
C ASN A 123 -8.89 31.30 1.20
N THR A 124 -8.96 30.07 0.69
CA THR A 124 -7.89 29.45 -0.10
C THR A 124 -8.40 28.71 -1.32
N TRP A 125 -7.64 28.82 -2.41
CA TRP A 125 -7.90 28.06 -3.62
C TRP A 125 -6.60 27.57 -4.26
N GLY A 126 -6.59 26.34 -4.76
CA GLY A 126 -5.43 25.80 -5.48
C GLY A 126 -5.35 24.27 -5.48
N PRO A 127 -4.28 23.73 -6.07
CA PRO A 127 -4.09 22.29 -6.23
C PRO A 127 -4.17 21.51 -4.90
N GLY A 128 -3.55 22.01 -3.82
CA GLY A 128 -3.52 21.31 -2.54
C GLY A 128 -4.91 21.05 -1.96
N ILE A 129 -5.75 22.09 -1.85
CA ILE A 129 -7.12 21.94 -1.34
C ILE A 129 -7.99 21.07 -2.25
N ILE A 130 -7.83 21.20 -3.58
CA ILE A 130 -8.58 20.39 -4.56
C ILE A 130 -8.21 18.91 -4.42
N TYR A 131 -6.94 18.61 -4.23
CA TYR A 131 -6.45 17.24 -4.14
C TYR A 131 -6.85 16.60 -2.80
N ALA A 132 -6.75 17.33 -1.68
CA ALA A 132 -7.21 16.87 -0.37
C ALA A 132 -8.70 16.48 -0.36
N ARG A 133 -9.55 17.31 -0.99
CA ARG A 133 -10.97 16.97 -1.19
C ARG A 133 -11.15 15.69 -2.00
N ARG A 134 -10.38 15.51 -3.08
CA ARG A 134 -10.47 14.30 -3.91
C ARG A 134 -10.09 13.05 -3.14
N VAL A 135 -9.05 13.12 -2.29
CA VAL A 135 -8.65 12.01 -1.41
C VAL A 135 -9.82 11.63 -0.49
N MET A 136 -10.46 12.62 0.16
CA MET A 136 -11.65 12.38 0.98
C MET A 136 -12.82 11.80 0.17
N ASP A 137 -13.05 12.27 -1.06
CA ASP A 137 -14.17 11.87 -1.91
C ASP A 137 -14.18 10.36 -2.23
N PHE A 138 -13.03 9.68 -2.16
CA PHE A 138 -12.91 8.22 -2.31
C PHE A 138 -13.21 7.46 -1.01
N GLY A 139 -13.24 8.17 0.13
CA GLY A 139 -13.47 7.58 1.44
C GLY A 139 -14.89 7.08 1.63
N ASP A 140 -14.97 5.93 2.31
CA ASP A 140 -16.18 5.32 2.80
C ASP A 140 -16.27 5.58 4.30
N ASP A 141 -17.20 4.90 4.98
CA ASP A 141 -17.34 4.96 6.42
C ASP A 141 -16.02 4.71 7.16
N ALA A 142 -15.70 5.60 8.11
CA ALA A 142 -14.53 5.58 8.97
C ALA A 142 -13.17 5.59 8.24
N HIS A 143 -13.12 5.90 6.95
CA HIS A 143 -11.85 6.06 6.25
C HIS A 143 -11.12 7.34 6.68
N ILE A 144 -9.82 7.22 6.97
CA ILE A 144 -8.88 8.33 6.97
C ILE A 144 -7.93 8.07 5.80
N LEU A 145 -8.19 8.69 4.66
CA LEU A 145 -7.37 8.52 3.47
C LEU A 145 -6.30 9.60 3.38
N MET A 146 -5.17 9.25 2.82
CA MET A 146 -4.02 10.14 2.66
C MET A 146 -3.43 10.02 1.26
N SER A 147 -3.03 11.15 0.68
CA SER A 147 -2.29 11.19 -0.59
C SER A 147 -0.89 10.56 -0.47
N PRO A 148 -0.32 10.00 -1.55
CA PRO A 148 1.04 9.44 -1.54
C PRO A 148 2.11 10.36 -0.97
N SER A 149 2.15 11.62 -1.40
CA SER A 149 3.22 12.54 -0.98
C SER A 149 3.26 12.73 0.53
N MET A 150 2.10 13.02 1.13
CA MET A 150 1.98 13.21 2.57
C MET A 150 2.23 11.91 3.35
N ALA A 151 1.78 10.77 2.83
CA ALA A 151 1.98 9.47 3.46
C ALA A 151 3.46 9.10 3.51
N GLU A 152 4.19 9.26 2.42
CA GLU A 152 5.62 8.97 2.35
C GLU A 152 6.44 9.92 3.23
N ASP A 153 6.10 11.21 3.26
CA ASP A 153 6.73 12.16 4.16
C ASP A 153 6.62 11.70 5.63
N LEU A 154 5.42 11.35 6.09
CA LEU A 154 5.19 10.89 7.46
C LEU A 154 5.81 9.51 7.75
N ARG A 155 5.68 8.56 6.83
CA ARG A 155 6.28 7.21 6.94
C ARG A 155 7.80 7.24 7.02
N SER A 156 8.45 8.31 6.54
CA SER A 156 9.89 8.49 6.66
C SER A 156 10.35 8.94 8.06
N LEU A 157 9.44 9.44 8.90
CA LEU A 157 9.79 10.02 10.20
C LEU A 157 9.90 8.97 11.32
N SER A 158 9.07 7.91 11.30
CA SER A 158 9.08 6.87 12.33
C SER A 158 8.43 5.56 11.88
N ASP A 159 8.83 4.45 12.50
CA ASP A 159 8.19 3.13 12.30
C ASP A 159 6.73 3.10 12.77
N GLU A 160 6.39 3.93 13.76
CA GLU A 160 5.01 4.09 14.24
C GLU A 160 4.09 4.59 13.11
N TYR A 161 4.53 5.59 12.35
CA TYR A 161 3.78 6.06 11.17
C TYR A 161 3.71 5.00 10.07
N ARG A 162 4.79 4.24 9.84
CA ARG A 162 4.76 3.12 8.87
C ARG A 162 3.76 2.04 9.26
N HIS A 163 3.56 1.83 10.57
CA HIS A 163 2.62 0.83 11.07
C HIS A 163 1.16 1.22 10.82
N ILE A 164 0.81 2.49 11.02
CA ILE A 164 -0.58 2.96 10.94
C ILE A 164 -0.95 3.55 9.57
N ILE A 165 0.02 4.01 8.77
CA ILE A 165 -0.20 4.58 7.43
C ILE A 165 0.16 3.52 6.38
N ARG A 166 -0.84 2.84 5.84
CA ARG A 166 -0.66 1.70 4.95
C ARG A 166 -1.23 1.98 3.56
N PRO A 167 -0.56 1.56 2.47
CA PRO A 167 -1.14 1.65 1.14
C PRO A 167 -2.37 0.75 1.08
N VAL A 168 -3.45 1.22 0.46
CA VAL A 168 -4.69 0.45 0.31
C VAL A 168 -4.98 0.15 -1.16
N HIS A 169 -5.25 1.16 -1.99
CA HIS A 169 -5.73 0.87 -3.33
C HIS A 169 -5.42 1.96 -4.34
N ASP A 170 -5.33 1.57 -5.62
CA ASP A 170 -5.27 2.51 -6.72
C ASP A 170 -6.67 3.02 -7.06
N VAL A 171 -6.83 4.34 -7.09
CA VAL A 171 -8.07 4.99 -7.53
C VAL A 171 -7.90 5.75 -8.83
N VAL A 172 -8.92 5.72 -9.68
CA VAL A 172 -8.95 6.46 -10.93
C VAL A 172 -9.44 7.89 -10.70
N LEU A 173 -8.58 8.85 -10.99
CA LEU A 173 -8.89 10.28 -10.99
C LEU A 173 -9.70 10.69 -12.23
N LYS A 174 -10.29 11.88 -12.16
CA LYS A 174 -10.85 12.55 -13.34
C LYS A 174 -9.76 12.64 -14.43
N HIS A 175 -10.09 12.20 -15.64
CA HIS A 175 -9.19 12.07 -16.81
C HIS A 175 -8.30 10.81 -16.88
N GLY A 176 -8.58 9.78 -16.08
CA GLY A 176 -8.01 8.43 -16.27
C GLY A 176 -6.62 8.21 -15.67
N GLN A 177 -6.07 9.20 -14.96
CA GLN A 177 -4.85 9.03 -14.17
C GLN A 177 -5.16 8.21 -12.91
N THR A 178 -4.27 7.29 -12.52
CA THR A 178 -4.40 6.55 -11.24
C THR A 178 -3.60 7.22 -10.12
N MET A 179 -4.05 7.03 -8.88
CA MET A 179 -3.33 7.43 -7.68
C MET A 179 -3.42 6.29 -6.66
N LEU A 180 -2.29 5.86 -6.11
CA LEU A 180 -2.28 5.00 -4.92
C LEU A 180 -2.83 5.80 -3.73
N LEU A 181 -3.77 5.25 -2.99
CA LEU A 181 -4.22 5.82 -1.72
C LEU A 181 -3.57 5.09 -0.55
N TYR A 182 -3.37 5.83 0.53
CA TYR A 182 -3.02 5.28 1.83
C TYR A 182 -4.22 5.42 2.75
N SER A 183 -4.44 4.43 3.59
CA SER A 183 -5.35 4.54 4.72
C SER A 183 -4.56 4.62 6.01
N VAL A 184 -5.04 5.48 6.91
CA VAL A 184 -4.54 5.59 8.27
C VAL A 184 -5.49 4.83 9.19
N TYR A 185 -5.00 3.81 9.87
CA TYR A 185 -5.82 3.00 10.78
C TYR A 185 -5.02 2.40 11.93
N GLY A 186 -5.74 2.07 13.01
CA GLY A 186 -5.17 1.49 14.22
C GLY A 186 -6.27 1.18 15.24
N ASP A 187 -5.89 1.04 16.51
CA ASP A 187 -6.85 0.76 17.57
C ASP A 187 -7.82 1.94 17.76
N GLY A 188 -9.11 1.72 17.46
CA GLY A 188 -10.15 2.72 17.64
C GLY A 188 -10.14 3.89 16.64
N PHE A 189 -9.43 3.79 15.52
CA PHE A 189 -9.53 4.78 14.43
C PHE A 189 -9.25 4.18 13.05
N GLY A 190 -9.86 4.79 12.04
CA GLY A 190 -9.57 4.51 10.64
C GLY A 190 -10.27 3.27 10.15
N ASN A 191 -10.06 2.95 8.88
CA ASN A 191 -10.62 1.77 8.25
C ASN A 191 -9.59 1.18 7.28
N LYS A 192 -9.24 -0.09 7.47
CA LYS A 192 -8.21 -0.78 6.68
C LYS A 192 -8.70 -1.29 5.32
N LYS A 193 -10.02 -1.29 5.09
CA LYS A 193 -10.59 -1.81 3.85
C LYS A 193 -10.21 -0.93 2.66
N HIS A 194 -10.28 -1.51 1.47
CA HIS A 194 -10.18 -0.72 0.25
C HIS A 194 -11.39 0.20 0.11
N PRO A 195 -11.19 1.45 -0.34
CA PRO A 195 -12.32 2.29 -0.74
C PRO A 195 -13.04 1.67 -1.95
N GLU A 196 -14.38 1.60 -1.89
CA GLU A 196 -15.18 1.04 -2.99
C GLU A 196 -15.19 2.00 -4.20
N LYS A 197 -15.20 3.30 -3.93
CA LYS A 197 -15.32 4.31 -4.96
C LYS A 197 -14.01 4.50 -5.72
N GLY A 198 -14.09 4.41 -7.05
CA GLY A 198 -12.96 4.69 -7.94
C GLY A 198 -11.91 3.58 -7.99
N ALA A 199 -12.17 2.44 -7.34
CA ALA A 199 -11.27 1.29 -7.30
C ALA A 199 -10.91 0.78 -8.71
N SER A 200 -9.63 0.55 -8.94
CA SER A 200 -9.09 0.06 -10.21
C SER A 200 -8.48 -1.32 -10.02
N ILE A 201 -9.28 -2.38 -10.21
CA ILE A 201 -8.77 -3.75 -10.23
C ILE A 201 -8.53 -4.15 -11.69
N ARG A 202 -7.27 -4.11 -12.11
CA ARG A 202 -6.86 -4.61 -13.43
C ARG A 202 -5.45 -5.14 -13.36
N SER A 203 -5.32 -6.43 -13.64
CA SER A 203 -4.01 -7.06 -13.80
C SER A 203 -3.25 -6.43 -14.97
N LYS A 204 -1.99 -6.08 -14.72
CA LYS A 204 -1.01 -5.58 -15.67
C LYS A 204 -0.05 -6.67 -16.17
N TYR A 205 -0.10 -7.87 -15.59
CA TYR A 205 0.82 -8.96 -15.94
C TYR A 205 0.94 -9.22 -17.44
N GLY A 206 -0.18 -9.31 -18.15
CA GLY A 206 -0.17 -9.62 -19.59
C GLY A 206 0.62 -8.60 -20.41
N GLU A 207 0.46 -7.30 -20.12
CA GLU A 207 1.18 -6.22 -20.80
C GLU A 207 2.65 -6.18 -20.36
N GLU A 208 2.90 -6.30 -19.06
CA GLU A 208 4.23 -6.18 -18.48
C GLU A 208 5.16 -7.34 -18.87
N VAL A 209 4.66 -8.58 -18.90
CA VAL A 209 5.46 -9.73 -19.33
C VAL A 209 5.92 -9.56 -20.78
N ILE A 210 5.06 -9.06 -21.67
CA ILE A 210 5.42 -8.81 -23.07
C ILE A 210 6.50 -7.73 -23.17
N ASN A 211 6.46 -6.72 -22.31
CA ASN A 211 7.46 -5.68 -22.25
C ASN A 211 8.81 -6.22 -21.73
N LEU A 212 8.81 -6.89 -20.58
CA LEU A 212 10.01 -7.45 -19.95
C LEU A 212 10.77 -8.39 -20.89
N GLN A 213 10.07 -9.21 -21.68
CA GLN A 213 10.66 -10.10 -22.67
C GLN A 213 11.52 -9.39 -23.73
N LYS A 214 11.28 -8.10 -23.97
CA LYS A 214 12.01 -7.30 -24.97
C LYS A 214 13.09 -6.43 -24.36
N THR A 215 12.99 -6.12 -23.07
CA THR A 215 13.75 -5.04 -22.43
C THR A 215 14.64 -5.50 -21.29
N THR A 216 14.40 -6.70 -20.74
CA THR A 216 14.99 -7.11 -19.46
C THR A 216 15.49 -8.55 -19.53
N LEU A 217 16.68 -8.79 -18.99
CA LEU A 217 17.21 -10.12 -18.72
C LEU A 217 17.32 -10.33 -17.21
N TYR A 218 17.09 -11.56 -16.77
CA TYR A 218 17.25 -12.00 -15.39
C TYR A 218 18.37 -13.05 -15.31
N PRO A 219 19.63 -12.62 -15.08
CA PRO A 219 20.76 -13.54 -15.02
C PRO A 219 20.60 -14.58 -13.91
N SER A 220 20.20 -14.14 -12.71
CA SER A 220 19.93 -15.04 -11.61
C SER A 220 18.71 -14.68 -10.78
N ILE A 221 18.08 -15.71 -10.22
CA ILE A 221 16.99 -15.60 -9.25
C ILE A 221 17.35 -16.46 -8.04
N HIS A 222 17.28 -15.90 -6.84
CA HIS A 222 17.46 -16.63 -5.59
C HIS A 222 16.14 -16.63 -4.84
N VAL A 223 15.58 -17.81 -4.62
CA VAL A 223 14.38 -18.03 -3.83
C VAL A 223 14.78 -18.71 -2.53
N GLU A 224 14.55 -18.05 -1.40
CA GLU A 224 14.80 -18.56 -0.06
C GLU A 224 13.46 -18.62 0.69
N LEU A 225 13.07 -19.83 1.08
CA LEU A 225 11.91 -20.09 1.91
C LEU A 225 12.38 -20.48 3.30
N THR A 226 11.94 -19.78 4.32
CA THR A 226 12.30 -20.05 5.72
C THR A 226 11.05 -20.28 6.55
N VAL A 227 10.91 -21.47 7.14
CA VAL A 227 9.82 -21.73 8.11
C VAL A 227 10.14 -20.99 9.40
N ILE A 228 9.40 -19.91 9.68
CA ILE A 228 9.60 -19.04 10.84
C ILE A 228 8.70 -19.41 12.03
N ASP A 229 7.51 -19.97 11.78
CA ASP A 229 6.64 -20.57 12.80
C ASP A 229 6.11 -21.92 12.32
N PRO A 230 6.72 -23.05 12.75
CA PRO A 230 6.29 -24.40 12.35
C PRO A 230 4.88 -24.77 12.80
N LYS A 231 4.34 -24.15 13.86
CA LYS A 231 3.00 -24.48 14.37
C LYS A 231 1.91 -23.89 13.48
N LYS A 232 2.14 -22.68 12.96
CA LYS A 232 1.25 -22.02 11.99
C LYS A 232 1.61 -22.34 10.54
N MET A 233 2.76 -22.99 10.32
CA MET A 233 3.40 -23.09 9.02
C MET A 233 3.59 -21.72 8.36
N LEU A 234 3.97 -20.71 9.15
CA LEU A 234 4.34 -19.40 8.63
C LEU A 234 5.71 -19.49 7.97
N VAL A 235 5.77 -19.14 6.68
CA VAL A 235 6.98 -19.18 5.86
C VAL A 235 7.32 -17.76 5.44
N GLN A 236 8.58 -17.37 5.61
CA GLN A 236 9.12 -16.17 4.99
C GLN A 236 9.64 -16.53 3.60
N HIS A 237 9.15 -15.82 2.60
CA HIS A 237 9.58 -15.93 1.22
C HIS A 237 10.48 -14.74 0.92
N LYS A 238 11.73 -15.02 0.56
CA LYS A 238 12.70 -14.02 0.12
C LYS A 238 13.11 -14.34 -1.31
N ARG A 239 12.86 -13.42 -2.23
CA ARG A 239 13.13 -13.58 -3.66
C ARG A 239 14.03 -12.45 -4.14
N THR A 240 15.27 -12.77 -4.46
CA THR A 240 16.24 -11.82 -5.01
C THR A 240 16.38 -12.04 -6.51
N TYR A 241 16.25 -10.98 -7.28
CA TYR A 241 16.29 -11.00 -8.74
C TYR A 241 17.45 -10.12 -9.20
N GLU A 242 18.42 -10.69 -9.90
CA GLU A 242 19.34 -9.89 -10.69
C GLU A 242 18.66 -9.41 -11.97
N VAL A 243 18.88 -8.16 -12.33
CA VAL A 243 18.18 -7.48 -13.42
C VAL A 243 19.17 -6.78 -14.33
N VAL A 244 19.08 -7.04 -15.62
CA VAL A 244 19.86 -6.35 -16.65
C VAL A 244 18.92 -5.71 -17.66
N ASN A 245 19.04 -4.39 -17.83
CA ASN A 245 18.31 -3.65 -18.85
C ASN A 245 19.03 -3.76 -20.22
N THR A 246 18.33 -4.29 -21.22
CA THR A 246 18.84 -4.45 -22.59
C THR A 246 18.32 -3.36 -23.55
N SER A 247 17.30 -2.61 -23.12
CA SER A 247 16.68 -1.52 -23.87
C SER A 247 17.34 -0.16 -23.60
N GLN A 248 16.98 0.88 -24.36
CA GLN A 248 17.47 2.24 -24.11
C GLN A 248 16.66 2.98 -23.05
N GLU A 249 15.43 2.53 -22.77
CA GLU A 249 14.56 3.14 -21.78
C GLU A 249 14.92 2.64 -20.38
N PRO A 250 15.07 3.53 -19.37
CA PRO A 250 15.35 3.09 -18.00
C PRO A 250 14.19 2.28 -17.40
N ILE A 251 14.53 1.19 -16.71
CA ILE A 251 13.57 0.43 -15.91
C ILE A 251 13.39 1.19 -14.58
N LYS A 252 12.24 1.82 -14.40
CA LYS A 252 11.91 2.61 -13.19
C LYS A 252 11.14 1.82 -12.16
N THR A 253 10.35 0.87 -12.62
CA THR A 253 9.40 0.12 -11.79
C THR A 253 9.49 -1.36 -12.11
N VAL A 254 9.02 -2.18 -11.18
CA VAL A 254 8.87 -3.62 -11.37
C VAL A 254 7.52 -4.07 -10.82
N LEU A 255 6.84 -4.92 -11.60
CA LEU A 255 5.59 -5.57 -11.22
C LEU A 255 5.89 -6.85 -10.44
N HIS A 256 5.26 -6.98 -9.28
CA HIS A 256 5.30 -8.16 -8.44
C HIS A 256 3.94 -8.82 -8.44
N GLY A 257 3.94 -10.11 -8.16
CA GLY A 257 2.74 -10.71 -7.63
C GLY A 257 3.02 -12.00 -6.89
N ILE A 258 2.07 -12.27 -6.01
CA ILE A 258 2.13 -13.27 -4.96
C ILE A 258 0.82 -14.02 -5.05
N ALA A 259 0.91 -15.30 -5.41
CA ALA A 259 -0.20 -16.24 -5.30
C ALA A 259 -0.02 -17.03 -4.01
N MET A 260 -1.13 -17.34 -3.35
CA MET A 260 -1.17 -18.02 -2.06
C MET A 260 -2.37 -18.96 -2.01
N ASP A 261 -2.25 -20.01 -1.20
CA ASP A 261 -3.30 -21.01 -0.95
C ASP A 261 -4.19 -20.64 0.26
N VAL A 262 -3.82 -19.59 1.00
CA VAL A 262 -4.58 -19.00 2.10
C VAL A 262 -5.22 -17.68 1.69
N ASN A 263 -6.40 -17.39 2.24
CA ASN A 263 -7.04 -16.09 2.03
C ASN A 263 -6.41 -15.01 2.91
N LYS A 264 -5.82 -14.00 2.27
CA LYS A 264 -5.42 -12.72 2.87
C LYS A 264 -6.26 -11.63 2.24
N GLU A 265 -7.15 -10.99 2.98
CA GLU A 265 -8.05 -9.99 2.39
C GLU A 265 -7.32 -8.68 2.02
N ASP A 266 -6.22 -8.39 2.69
CA ASP A 266 -5.43 -7.17 2.52
C ASP A 266 -3.94 -7.51 2.28
N ILE A 267 -3.34 -6.91 1.25
CA ILE A 267 -1.90 -7.02 0.94
C ILE A 267 -1.01 -6.69 2.15
N ASN A 268 -1.45 -5.82 3.05
CA ASN A 268 -0.70 -5.44 4.25
C ASN A 268 -0.55 -6.58 5.27
N GLU A 269 -1.31 -7.67 5.14
CA GLU A 269 -1.17 -8.86 5.98
C GLU A 269 0.09 -9.69 5.67
N LEU A 270 0.72 -9.45 4.52
CA LEU A 270 1.89 -10.21 4.04
C LEU A 270 3.24 -9.66 4.52
N ASN A 271 3.26 -8.55 5.27
CA ASN A 271 4.49 -7.89 5.72
C ASN A 271 5.50 -7.62 4.58
N ILE A 272 5.00 -7.20 3.40
CA ILE A 272 5.81 -7.03 2.20
C ILE A 272 6.91 -5.98 2.42
N GLN A 273 8.13 -6.35 2.05
CA GLN A 273 9.27 -5.44 1.98
C GLN A 273 10.00 -5.66 0.66
N VAL A 274 10.41 -4.57 0.01
CA VAL A 274 11.19 -4.64 -1.23
C VAL A 274 12.37 -3.69 -1.12
N TYR A 275 13.56 -4.18 -1.44
CA TYR A 275 14.80 -3.39 -1.39
C TYR A 275 15.64 -3.59 -2.65
N ASP A 276 16.41 -2.56 -3.02
CA ASP A 276 17.40 -2.65 -4.09
C ASP A 276 18.74 -3.26 -3.61
N GLU A 277 19.72 -3.34 -4.51
CA GLU A 277 21.05 -3.90 -4.22
C GLU A 277 21.82 -3.15 -3.12
N LYS A 278 21.41 -1.92 -2.79
CA LYS A 278 22.01 -1.08 -1.74
C LYS A 278 21.18 -1.07 -0.46
N HIS A 279 20.22 -1.99 -0.32
CA HIS A 279 19.28 -2.05 0.80
C HIS A 279 18.41 -0.80 0.96
N ARG A 280 18.18 -0.04 -0.12
CA ARG A 280 17.23 1.07 -0.11
C ARG A 280 15.84 0.52 -0.45
N GLU A 281 14.83 1.01 0.24
CA GLU A 281 13.46 0.57 0.00
C GLU A 281 12.99 0.91 -1.43
N CYS A 282 12.35 -0.05 -2.07
CA CYS A 282 11.59 0.13 -3.30
C CYS A 282 10.12 0.29 -2.92
N LYS A 283 9.66 1.53 -2.83
CA LYS A 283 8.30 1.85 -2.38
C LYS A 283 7.23 1.26 -3.31
N ILE A 284 6.10 0.85 -2.73
CA ILE A 284 4.90 0.46 -3.50
C ILE A 284 4.31 1.72 -4.11
N THR A 285 4.10 1.72 -5.43
CA THR A 285 3.54 2.85 -6.18
C THR A 285 2.19 2.56 -6.80
N SER A 286 1.77 1.29 -6.81
CA SER A 286 0.52 0.83 -7.42
C SER A 286 0.09 -0.48 -6.75
N ILE A 287 -1.18 -0.64 -6.40
CA ILE A 287 -1.80 -1.93 -6.02
C ILE A 287 -2.80 -2.28 -7.11
N ASN A 288 -2.43 -3.21 -7.98
CA ASN A 288 -3.14 -3.52 -9.22
C ASN A 288 -4.21 -4.60 -9.03
N VAL A 289 -3.92 -5.58 -8.16
CA VAL A 289 -4.83 -6.66 -7.75
C VAL A 289 -4.59 -6.91 -6.26
N ASP A 290 -5.67 -6.90 -5.47
CA ASP A 290 -5.63 -7.29 -4.06
C ASP A 290 -6.79 -8.24 -3.76
N LYS A 291 -6.67 -9.48 -4.27
CA LYS A 291 -7.66 -10.55 -4.06
C LYS A 291 -7.22 -11.47 -2.91
N PRO A 292 -8.14 -12.18 -2.25
CA PRO A 292 -7.80 -13.06 -1.13
C PRO A 292 -6.64 -14.02 -1.39
N ASP A 293 -6.57 -14.57 -2.60
CA ASP A 293 -5.62 -15.59 -3.04
C ASP A 293 -4.46 -15.05 -3.89
N CYS A 294 -4.49 -13.77 -4.25
CA CYS A 294 -3.53 -13.22 -5.20
C CYS A 294 -3.35 -11.70 -5.05
N LYS A 295 -2.08 -11.28 -5.00
CA LYS A 295 -1.65 -9.88 -5.00
C LYS A 295 -0.90 -9.56 -6.27
N GLU A 296 -1.13 -8.37 -6.82
CA GLU A 296 -0.33 -7.77 -7.86
C GLU A 296 -0.09 -6.30 -7.50
N PHE A 297 1.17 -5.89 -7.46
CA PHE A 297 1.56 -4.54 -7.07
C PHE A 297 2.85 -4.14 -7.76
N THR A 298 3.05 -2.84 -7.90
CA THR A 298 4.25 -2.27 -8.53
C THR A 298 5.09 -1.56 -7.49
N THR A 299 6.41 -1.76 -7.53
CA THR A 299 7.36 -0.94 -6.78
C THR A 299 8.21 -0.09 -7.70
N GLU A 300 8.69 1.04 -7.19
CA GLU A 300 9.64 1.92 -7.88
C GLU A 300 11.05 1.73 -7.32
N PHE A 301 12.05 1.61 -8.19
CA PHE A 301 13.45 1.58 -7.80
C PHE A 301 13.87 2.96 -7.27
N SER A 302 14.68 2.98 -6.20
CA SER A 302 15.32 4.21 -5.72
C SER A 302 16.16 4.91 -6.80
N GLU A 303 16.79 4.11 -7.68
CA GLU A 303 17.49 4.57 -8.88
C GLU A 303 17.06 3.72 -10.08
N PRO A 304 16.60 4.32 -11.19
CA PRO A 304 16.25 3.56 -12.38
C PRO A 304 17.44 2.74 -12.91
N ILE A 305 17.17 1.54 -13.41
CA ILE A 305 18.18 0.67 -14.04
C ILE A 305 18.32 1.05 -15.51
N THR A 306 19.51 1.47 -15.90
CA THR A 306 19.84 1.90 -17.25
C THR A 306 20.66 0.85 -18.00
N LYS A 307 20.74 1.00 -19.33
CA LYS A 307 21.53 0.10 -20.16
C LYS A 307 23.02 0.20 -19.81
N GLY A 308 23.63 -0.94 -19.52
CA GLY A 308 25.06 -1.00 -19.17
C GLY A 308 25.34 -0.96 -17.67
N ASP A 309 24.31 -0.76 -16.84
CA ASP A 309 24.43 -1.00 -15.40
C ASP A 309 24.74 -2.48 -15.14
N SER A 310 25.52 -2.74 -14.09
CA SER A 310 25.90 -4.09 -13.66
C SER A 310 25.64 -4.26 -12.16
N GLY A 311 25.40 -5.51 -11.74
CA GLY A 311 25.13 -5.83 -10.34
C GLY A 311 23.81 -5.30 -9.79
N LYS A 312 22.86 -4.94 -10.67
CA LYS A 312 21.54 -4.46 -10.26
C LYS A 312 20.66 -5.62 -9.84
N SER A 313 19.99 -5.45 -8.70
CA SER A 313 19.06 -6.44 -8.19
C SER A 313 17.98 -5.81 -7.32
N TYR A 314 16.91 -6.55 -7.09
CA TYR A 314 15.96 -6.25 -6.02
C TYR A 314 15.63 -7.52 -5.24
N THR A 315 15.27 -7.34 -3.97
CA THR A 315 14.83 -8.42 -3.09
C THR A 315 13.42 -8.13 -2.61
N LEU A 316 12.48 -9.03 -2.90
CA LEU A 316 11.12 -9.06 -2.36
C LEU A 316 11.09 -10.01 -1.16
N ILE A 317 10.58 -9.56 -0.03
CA ILE A 317 10.33 -10.34 1.18
C ILE A 317 8.85 -10.25 1.53
N TYR A 318 8.23 -11.39 1.82
CA TYR A 318 6.87 -11.46 2.37
C TYR A 318 6.71 -12.68 3.26
N GLU A 319 5.69 -12.69 4.10
CA GLU A 319 5.41 -13.74 5.06
C GLU A 319 3.98 -14.23 4.87
N VAL A 320 3.79 -15.54 4.74
CA VAL A 320 2.47 -16.16 4.54
C VAL A 320 2.47 -17.57 5.12
N GLU A 321 1.32 -17.99 5.63
CA GLU A 321 1.11 -19.38 6.05
C GLU A 321 0.98 -20.29 4.82
N GLU A 322 1.67 -21.44 4.86
CA GLU A 322 1.68 -22.46 3.80
C GLU A 322 1.12 -23.79 4.36
N PRO A 323 -0.19 -23.87 4.64
CA PRO A 323 -0.82 -25.04 5.29
C PRO A 323 -0.78 -26.29 4.42
N GLU A 324 -0.84 -26.15 3.10
CA GLU A 324 -0.74 -27.27 2.15
C GLU A 324 0.72 -27.68 1.86
N ARG A 325 1.69 -26.98 2.49
CA ARG A 325 3.11 -27.33 2.54
C ARG A 325 3.74 -27.51 1.16
N TYR A 326 3.50 -26.56 0.27
CA TYR A 326 4.16 -26.53 -1.02
C TYR A 326 4.51 -25.12 -1.44
N PHE A 327 5.43 -25.01 -2.39
CA PHE A 327 5.70 -23.76 -3.08
C PHE A 327 5.85 -24.05 -4.56
N GLU A 328 5.16 -23.29 -5.40
CA GLU A 328 5.19 -23.42 -6.84
C GLU A 328 5.67 -22.11 -7.49
N ASN A 329 6.53 -22.22 -8.49
CA ASN A 329 7.01 -21.06 -9.23
C ASN A 329 7.03 -21.33 -10.74
N ALA A 330 6.29 -20.50 -11.47
CA ALA A 330 6.29 -20.48 -12.94
C ALA A 330 7.19 -19.35 -13.46
N PHE A 331 8.08 -19.68 -14.40
CA PHE A 331 8.94 -18.70 -15.06
C PHE A 331 8.18 -18.05 -16.22
N LEU A 332 7.83 -16.77 -16.08
CA LEU A 332 7.13 -16.01 -17.13
C LEU A 332 8.07 -15.50 -18.25
N ILE A 333 9.37 -15.58 -17.99
CA ILE A 333 10.48 -15.15 -18.84
C ILE A 333 11.67 -16.09 -18.61
N ASP A 334 12.62 -16.06 -19.54
CA ASP A 334 13.82 -16.89 -19.44
C ASP A 334 14.73 -16.41 -18.29
N CYS A 335 15.32 -17.36 -17.57
CA CYS A 335 16.26 -17.12 -16.47
C CYS A 335 17.47 -18.05 -16.61
N GLN A 336 18.69 -17.54 -16.50
CA GLN A 336 19.90 -18.34 -16.74
C GLN A 336 20.22 -19.25 -15.54
N HIS A 337 20.05 -18.76 -14.32
CA HIS A 337 20.33 -19.51 -13.09
C HIS A 337 19.28 -19.23 -12.02
N CYS A 338 18.73 -20.27 -11.40
CA CYS A 338 17.90 -20.12 -10.22
C CYS A 338 18.41 -21.00 -9.10
N VAL A 339 18.54 -20.41 -7.91
CA VAL A 339 18.82 -21.11 -6.67
C VAL A 339 17.55 -21.12 -5.84
N LEU A 340 17.02 -22.30 -5.56
CA LEU A 340 15.95 -22.48 -4.58
C LEU A 340 16.55 -23.03 -3.30
N SER A 341 16.28 -22.38 -2.17
CA SER A 341 16.64 -22.85 -0.85
C SER A 341 15.42 -22.93 0.07
N PHE A 342 15.35 -24.00 0.85
CA PHE A 342 14.31 -24.22 1.86
C PHE A 342 14.97 -24.50 3.20
N LYS A 343 14.76 -23.61 4.17
CA LYS A 343 15.26 -23.68 5.54
C LYS A 343 14.12 -24.02 6.49
N TYR A 344 14.27 -25.10 7.25
CA TYR A 344 13.23 -25.55 8.19
C TYR A 344 13.82 -26.15 9.47
N PRO A 345 13.12 -25.99 10.61
CA PRO A 345 13.59 -26.58 11.86
C PRO A 345 13.37 -28.09 11.88
N THR A 346 14.34 -28.81 12.44
CA THR A 346 14.28 -30.26 12.60
C THR A 346 13.41 -30.65 13.80
N GLY A 347 12.83 -31.86 13.78
CA GLY A 347 12.02 -32.39 14.88
C GLY A 347 10.62 -31.78 15.02
N CYS A 348 10.19 -30.92 14.08
CA CYS A 348 8.88 -30.26 14.09
C CYS A 348 7.85 -30.90 13.15
N GLY A 349 8.07 -32.14 12.71
CA GLY A 349 7.15 -32.87 11.82
C GLY A 349 7.11 -32.37 10.38
N ILE A 350 8.04 -31.49 9.98
CA ILE A 350 8.27 -31.08 8.60
C ILE A 350 9.11 -32.16 7.91
N LYS A 351 8.64 -32.68 6.78
CA LYS A 351 9.41 -33.66 6.00
C LYS A 351 10.48 -32.92 5.20
N GLN A 352 11.50 -33.65 4.82
CA GLN A 352 12.49 -33.14 3.87
C GLN A 352 11.78 -32.82 2.54
N PRO A 353 11.86 -31.57 2.02
CA PRO A 353 11.15 -31.24 0.79
C PRO A 353 11.59 -32.07 -0.41
N GLU A 354 10.61 -32.43 -1.22
CA GLU A 354 10.78 -33.09 -2.50
C GLU A 354 10.55 -32.10 -3.65
N PHE A 355 11.33 -32.23 -4.72
CA PHE A 355 11.27 -31.33 -5.86
C PHE A 355 10.55 -31.99 -7.05
N TYR A 356 9.68 -31.24 -7.69
CA TYR A 356 8.85 -31.67 -8.81
C TYR A 356 8.91 -30.70 -9.99
N ASN A 357 8.85 -31.25 -11.20
CA ASN A 357 8.58 -30.49 -12.43
C ASN A 357 7.08 -30.56 -12.73
N ILE A 358 6.47 -29.41 -13.02
CA ILE A 358 5.06 -29.27 -13.35
C ILE A 358 4.94 -28.89 -14.83
N SER A 359 4.17 -29.68 -15.58
CA SER A 359 3.77 -29.34 -16.94
C SER A 359 2.47 -28.54 -16.89
N GLN A 360 2.50 -27.26 -17.25
CA GLN A 360 1.28 -26.43 -17.28
C GLN A 360 0.27 -26.88 -18.34
N GLU A 361 0.73 -27.51 -19.44
CA GLU A 361 -0.16 -27.97 -20.52
C GLU A 361 -0.93 -29.25 -20.17
N SER A 362 -0.28 -30.16 -19.44
CA SER A 362 -0.85 -31.47 -19.12
C SER A 362 -1.25 -31.62 -17.65
N GLU A 363 -0.98 -30.60 -16.82
CA GLU A 363 -1.13 -30.61 -15.36
C GLU A 363 -0.43 -31.79 -14.68
N THR A 364 0.58 -32.37 -15.34
CA THR A 364 1.31 -33.52 -14.79
C THR A 364 2.40 -33.06 -13.83
N LYS A 365 2.44 -33.71 -12.66
CA LYS A 365 3.48 -33.57 -11.65
C LYS A 365 4.46 -34.75 -11.75
N THR A 366 5.73 -34.45 -12.03
CA THR A 366 6.80 -35.46 -12.13
C THR A 366 7.91 -35.15 -11.14
N LYS A 367 8.36 -36.15 -10.38
CA LYS A 367 9.46 -35.97 -9.43
C LYS A 367 10.74 -35.66 -10.21
N SER A 368 11.51 -34.69 -9.73
CA SER A 368 12.75 -34.26 -10.39
C SER A 368 13.93 -35.15 -9.99
N ASP A 369 14.83 -35.35 -10.93
CA ASP A 369 16.11 -36.04 -10.72
C ASP A 369 17.21 -35.09 -10.17
N LEU A 370 16.88 -33.80 -9.96
CA LEU A 370 17.80 -32.84 -9.37
C LEU A 370 18.18 -33.27 -7.94
N ILE A 371 19.47 -33.45 -7.72
CA ILE A 371 20.03 -33.80 -6.42
C ILE A 371 20.29 -32.50 -5.64
N PRO A 372 19.62 -32.28 -4.50
CA PRO A 372 19.88 -31.10 -3.70
C PRO A 372 21.18 -31.21 -2.91
N THR A 373 21.74 -30.05 -2.58
CA THR A 373 22.72 -29.94 -1.49
C THR A 373 21.98 -29.81 -0.16
N ILE A 374 22.40 -30.55 0.86
CA ILE A 374 21.78 -30.54 2.19
C ILE A 374 22.82 -30.10 3.22
N GLU A 375 22.53 -28.98 3.88
CA GLU A 375 23.30 -28.47 5.01
C GLU A 375 22.52 -28.76 6.30
N LYS A 376 23.13 -29.49 7.23
CA LYS A 376 22.51 -29.86 8.51
C LYS A 376 23.17 -29.10 9.65
N GLU A 377 22.36 -28.37 10.41
CA GLU A 377 22.75 -27.75 11.66
C GLU A 377 21.98 -28.37 12.83
N THR A 378 22.33 -27.99 14.08
CA THR A 378 21.77 -28.61 15.28
C THR A 378 20.23 -28.56 15.34
N ASN A 379 19.64 -27.45 14.88
CA ASN A 379 18.21 -27.19 15.03
C ASN A 379 17.47 -26.95 13.70
N PHE A 380 18.16 -26.94 12.57
CA PHE A 380 17.56 -26.73 11.26
C PHE A 380 18.34 -27.43 10.15
N GLU A 381 17.65 -27.69 9.04
CA GLU A 381 18.26 -28.12 7.79
C GLU A 381 17.99 -27.07 6.71
N VAL A 382 18.94 -26.92 5.80
CA VAL A 382 18.80 -26.11 4.58
C VAL A 382 19.00 -27.02 3.38
N ILE A 383 18.02 -27.05 2.49
CA ILE A 383 18.08 -27.80 1.24
C ILE A 383 18.16 -26.81 0.09
N LYS A 384 19.11 -27.03 -0.82
CA LYS A 384 19.38 -26.13 -1.95
C LYS A 384 19.33 -26.90 -3.27
N TRP A 385 18.64 -26.33 -4.26
CA TRP A 385 18.62 -26.80 -5.64
C TRP A 385 19.14 -25.71 -6.56
N ASP A 386 20.14 -26.07 -7.36
CA ASP A 386 20.69 -25.25 -8.43
C ASP A 386 20.08 -25.67 -9.76
N MET A 387 19.56 -24.68 -10.50
CA MET A 387 18.89 -24.89 -11.77
C MET A 387 19.43 -23.92 -12.80
N TYR A 388 19.68 -24.41 -14.01
CA TYR A 388 20.23 -23.62 -15.12
C TYR A 388 19.30 -23.66 -16.34
N ASP A 389 19.42 -22.65 -17.20
CA ASP A 389 18.74 -22.55 -18.50
C ASP A 389 17.22 -22.74 -18.39
N LEU A 390 16.59 -21.94 -17.51
CA LEU A 390 15.17 -22.00 -17.20
C LEU A 390 14.38 -21.19 -18.22
N LEU A 391 13.81 -21.90 -19.19
CA LEU A 391 12.96 -21.31 -20.22
C LEU A 391 11.60 -20.88 -19.68
N LYS A 392 11.03 -19.85 -20.31
CA LYS A 392 9.63 -19.45 -20.12
C LYS A 392 8.68 -20.65 -20.15
N GLY A 393 7.74 -20.66 -19.22
CA GLY A 393 6.71 -21.69 -19.07
C GLY A 393 7.13 -22.86 -18.20
N LYS A 394 8.43 -23.00 -17.91
CA LYS A 394 8.90 -23.99 -16.93
C LYS A 394 8.32 -23.66 -15.57
N THR A 395 7.80 -24.68 -14.90
CA THR A 395 7.22 -24.57 -13.56
C THR A 395 7.82 -25.67 -12.69
N PHE A 396 8.26 -25.29 -11.49
CA PHE A 396 8.66 -26.26 -10.48
C PHE A 396 7.78 -26.12 -9.24
N ARG A 397 7.74 -27.20 -8.46
CA ARG A 397 7.09 -27.24 -7.16
C ARG A 397 7.98 -27.96 -6.16
N ILE A 398 8.04 -27.46 -4.93
CA ILE A 398 8.53 -28.24 -3.79
C ILE A 398 7.38 -28.54 -2.82
N GLU A 399 7.41 -29.69 -2.17
CA GLU A 399 6.42 -30.16 -1.19
C GLU A 399 7.14 -30.70 0.05
N TRP A 400 6.70 -30.37 1.28
CA TRP A 400 7.38 -30.70 2.54
C TRP A 400 6.47 -31.15 3.70
#